data_AF-A0A2D6E2G3-F1
#
_entry.id   AF-A0A2D6E2G3-F1
#
_cell.length_a   1.000
_cell.length_b   1.000
_cell.length_c   1.000
_cell.angle_alpha   90.00
_cell.angle_beta   90.00
_cell.angle_gamma   90.00
#
_symmetry.space_group_name_H-M   'P 1'
#
loop_
_entity.id
_entity.type
_entity.pdbx_description
1 polymer ?
#
loop_
_entity_poly.entity_id
_entity_poly.type
_entity_poly.pdbx_seq_one_letter_code
_entity_poly.pdbx_strand_id
1 'polypeptide(L)'
;MKNLKTLYNFKVNKTIKEIEEIKEKNDKGEEVTTKKETSKVVQAHFSIKKPNRKLHEEGELNYAVKLSEGIRAGLLTRPLLAKRYKNDGGPMSDSEKEKYAELYYQMITKQEAVERLKLNLENEDEERRQVKVTELMTDIIGLRGDIQEYELAQSSLFDQTAEKRSQNNTIMWWVLHLAYEKLDDDYFPVFGDGDYESRVNKYDEIEEKDDPFWVEVVKKFAYFVTFWYLNGVTEEKDFEEVEDIYRKDNDLPSIKEEAEAKRKAKDEAEEKAEEKAEEEAKKKAAAEKKAKKKKEAKKEKEAKEVEESKPEVSEEKEPEQKKSEEEIAADAS
;
A
#
# COMPACT_ATOMS: atom_id res chain seq x y z
N MET A 1 -24.50 -6.35 -19.44
CA MET A 1 -25.33 -5.17 -19.78
C MET A 1 -24.43 -4.20 -20.52
N LYS A 2 -24.65 -3.90 -21.81
CA LYS A 2 -23.63 -3.23 -22.65
C LYS A 2 -23.43 -1.72 -22.43
N ASN A 3 -24.43 -1.01 -21.90
CA ASN A 3 -24.37 0.45 -21.68
C ASN A 3 -24.81 0.80 -20.26
N LEU A 4 -23.86 0.76 -19.32
CA LEU A 4 -24.05 1.19 -17.93
C LEU A 4 -23.57 2.64 -17.78
N LYS A 5 -24.43 3.52 -17.25
CA LYS A 5 -23.98 4.86 -16.81
C LYS A 5 -23.27 4.70 -15.48
N THR A 6 -22.03 5.16 -15.37
CA THR A 6 -21.20 4.99 -14.18
C THR A 6 -20.94 6.32 -13.50
N LEU A 7 -20.69 6.27 -12.19
CA LEU A 7 -20.16 7.37 -11.38
C LEU A 7 -18.64 7.37 -11.42
N TYR A 8 -18.06 6.18 -11.26
CA TYR A 8 -16.62 6.00 -11.17
C TYR A 8 -16.21 4.61 -11.65
N ASN A 9 -14.98 4.49 -12.13
CA ASN A 9 -14.39 3.22 -12.56
C ASN A 9 -13.02 3.08 -11.89
N PHE A 10 -12.72 1.92 -11.35
CA PHE A 10 -11.44 1.64 -10.71
C PHE A 10 -10.93 0.25 -11.07
N LYS A 11 -9.66 0.01 -10.80
CA LYS A 11 -9.00 -1.27 -11.08
C LYS A 11 -8.50 -1.91 -9.79
N VAL A 12 -8.54 -3.24 -9.76
CA VAL A 12 -7.97 -4.05 -8.68
C VAL A 12 -7.08 -5.13 -9.29
N ASN A 13 -5.88 -5.29 -8.73
CA ASN A 13 -4.92 -6.28 -9.18
C ASN A 13 -5.32 -7.66 -8.63
N LYS A 14 -5.45 -8.64 -9.52
CA LYS A 14 -5.72 -10.04 -9.19
C LYS A 14 -4.48 -10.88 -9.48
N THR A 15 -3.95 -11.56 -8.47
CA THR A 15 -2.83 -12.49 -8.64
C THR A 15 -3.37 -13.86 -9.04
N ILE A 16 -3.03 -14.33 -10.23
CA ILE A 16 -3.39 -15.66 -10.74
C ILE A 16 -2.14 -16.52 -10.74
N LYS A 17 -2.23 -17.72 -10.15
CA LYS A 17 -1.18 -18.74 -10.20
C LYS A 17 -1.38 -19.57 -11.45
N GLU A 18 -0.43 -19.51 -12.39
CA GLU A 18 -0.43 -20.31 -13.61
C GLU A 18 0.67 -21.37 -13.51
N ILE A 19 0.34 -22.64 -13.77
CA ILE A 19 1.32 -23.72 -13.82
C ILE A 19 1.80 -23.83 -15.27
N GLU A 20 3.01 -23.34 -15.55
CA GLU A 20 3.64 -23.52 -16.86
C GLU A 20 4.36 -24.88 -16.87
N GLU A 21 3.94 -25.77 -17.77
CA GLU A 21 4.64 -27.03 -18.06
C GLU A 21 5.83 -26.74 -18.99
N ILE A 22 7.04 -26.70 -18.44
CA ILE A 22 8.25 -26.59 -19.23
C ILE A 22 8.65 -28.01 -19.65
N LYS A 23 8.57 -28.28 -20.96
CA LYS A 23 9.14 -29.50 -21.57
C LYS A 23 10.60 -29.22 -21.90
N GLU A 24 11.52 -29.73 -21.09
CA GLU A 24 12.95 -29.74 -21.43
C GLU A 24 13.37 -31.14 -21.86
N LYS A 25 14.14 -31.23 -22.95
CA LYS A 25 14.83 -32.46 -23.36
C LYS A 25 16.19 -32.48 -22.69
N ASN A 26 16.45 -33.52 -21.90
CA ASN A 26 17.79 -33.75 -21.35
C ASN A 26 18.74 -34.25 -22.46
N ASP A 27 20.06 -34.19 -22.25
CA ASP A 27 21.13 -34.56 -23.21
C ASP A 27 21.09 -36.02 -23.75
N LYS A 28 20.08 -36.80 -23.40
CA LYS A 28 19.81 -38.16 -23.90
C LYS A 28 18.48 -38.31 -24.67
N GLY A 29 17.75 -37.22 -24.91
CA GLY A 29 16.57 -37.21 -25.78
C GLY A 29 15.24 -37.63 -25.13
N GLU A 30 15.17 -37.77 -23.81
CA GLU A 30 13.91 -38.00 -23.08
C GLU A 30 13.30 -36.67 -22.59
N GLU A 31 11.97 -36.55 -22.70
CA GLU A 31 11.20 -35.37 -22.26
C GLU A 31 11.04 -35.38 -20.73
N VAL A 32 11.60 -34.38 -20.05
CA VAL A 32 11.34 -34.12 -18.63
C VAL A 32 10.34 -32.98 -18.53
N THR A 33 9.19 -33.24 -17.92
CA THR A 33 8.15 -32.23 -17.66
C THR A 33 8.40 -31.61 -16.29
N THR A 34 8.90 -30.38 -16.25
CA THR A 34 9.06 -29.63 -15.00
C THR A 34 7.94 -28.61 -14.89
N LYS A 35 7.08 -28.76 -13.88
CA LYS A 35 5.98 -27.83 -13.58
C LYS A 35 6.54 -26.64 -12.81
N LYS A 36 6.50 -25.44 -13.39
CA LYS A 36 6.88 -24.20 -12.71
C LYS A 36 5.62 -23.38 -12.43
N GLU A 37 5.34 -23.11 -11.16
CA GLU A 37 4.25 -22.23 -10.73
C GLU A 37 4.71 -20.78 -10.92
N THR A 38 4.11 -20.06 -11.87
CA THR A 38 4.41 -18.65 -12.14
C THR A 38 3.18 -17.81 -11.79
N SER A 39 3.34 -16.81 -10.92
CA SER A 39 2.28 -15.87 -10.57
C SER A 39 2.21 -14.72 -11.57
N LYS A 40 1.04 -14.48 -12.19
CA LYS A 40 0.77 -13.34 -13.07
C LYS A 40 -0.26 -12.40 -12.43
N VAL A 41 -0.02 -11.10 -12.54
CA VAL A 41 -0.94 -10.07 -12.02
C VAL A 41 -1.81 -9.56 -13.16
N VAL A 42 -3.13 -9.74 -13.04
CA VAL A 42 -4.13 -9.31 -14.02
C VAL A 42 -5.00 -8.20 -13.42
N GLN A 43 -5.26 -7.14 -14.17
CA GLN A 43 -6.11 -6.05 -13.71
C GLN A 43 -7.59 -6.34 -13.98
N ALA A 44 -8.37 -6.52 -12.91
CA ALA A 44 -9.82 -6.56 -12.99
C ALA A 44 -10.39 -5.13 -12.97
N HIS A 45 -11.42 -4.88 -13.79
CA HIS A 45 -12.03 -3.56 -13.94
C HIS A 45 -13.40 -3.54 -13.26
N PHE A 46 -13.63 -2.54 -12.43
CA PHE A 46 -14.86 -2.37 -11.66
C PHE A 46 -15.45 -1.00 -11.90
N SER A 47 -16.77 -0.91 -11.76
CA SER A 47 -17.54 0.29 -12.02
C SER A 47 -18.63 0.47 -10.98
N ILE A 48 -18.79 1.71 -10.52
CA ILE A 48 -19.91 2.12 -9.67
C ILE A 48 -20.99 2.65 -10.60
N LYS A 49 -22.15 2.01 -10.59
CA LYS A 49 -23.31 2.46 -11.36
C LYS A 49 -23.81 3.81 -10.85
N LYS A 50 -24.16 4.71 -11.78
CA LYS A 50 -24.91 5.92 -11.45
C LYS A 50 -26.36 5.55 -11.14
N PRO A 51 -26.87 5.79 -9.93
CA PRO A 51 -28.23 5.48 -9.59
C PRO A 51 -29.19 6.28 -10.45
N ASN A 52 -30.30 5.65 -10.81
CA ASN A 52 -31.42 6.31 -11.46
C ASN A 52 -32.46 6.72 -10.41
N ARG A 53 -33.46 7.48 -10.82
CA ARG A 53 -34.55 7.91 -9.93
C ARG A 53 -35.19 6.75 -9.15
N LYS A 54 -35.42 5.61 -9.81
CA LYS A 54 -36.02 4.42 -9.19
C LYS A 54 -35.14 3.87 -8.05
N LEU A 55 -33.84 3.76 -8.28
CA LEU A 55 -32.88 3.33 -7.25
C LEU A 55 -32.83 4.30 -6.07
N HIS A 56 -32.95 5.61 -6.30
CA HIS A 56 -33.07 6.60 -5.22
C HIS A 56 -34.31 6.38 -4.37
N GLU A 57 -35.48 6.22 -4.99
CA GLU A 57 -36.73 5.93 -4.29
C GLU A 57 -36.64 4.61 -3.48
N GLU A 58 -36.01 3.56 -4.04
CA GLU A 58 -35.77 2.29 -3.35
C GLU A 58 -34.80 2.42 -2.17
N GLY A 59 -33.72 3.19 -2.33
CA GLY A 59 -32.75 3.46 -1.27
C GLY A 59 -33.34 4.28 -0.11
N GLU A 60 -34.17 5.29 -0.41
CA GLU A 60 -34.90 6.06 0.60
C GLU A 60 -35.91 5.18 1.36
N LEU A 61 -36.62 4.31 0.64
CA LEU A 61 -37.52 3.35 1.26
C LEU A 61 -36.76 2.38 2.17
N ASN A 62 -35.61 1.85 1.72
CA ASN A 62 -34.76 0.99 2.54
C ASN A 62 -34.34 1.67 3.84
N TYR A 63 -33.89 2.93 3.77
CA TYR A 63 -33.55 3.73 4.95
C TYR A 63 -34.73 3.86 5.93
N ALA A 64 -35.91 4.21 5.42
CA ALA A 64 -37.10 4.39 6.25
C ALA A 64 -37.54 3.08 6.94
N VAL A 65 -37.49 1.95 6.22
CA VAL A 65 -37.78 0.62 6.77
C VAL A 65 -36.78 0.27 7.86
N LYS A 66 -35.47 0.42 7.61
CA LYS A 66 -34.42 0.11 8.58
C LYS A 66 -34.49 1.00 9.83
N LEU A 67 -34.84 2.28 9.66
CA LEU A 67 -35.08 3.19 10.78
C LEU A 67 -36.25 2.74 11.65
N SER A 68 -37.36 2.36 11.03
CA SER A 68 -38.54 1.84 11.73
C SER A 68 -38.24 0.51 12.44
N GLU A 69 -37.49 -0.40 11.81
CA GLU A 69 -37.01 -1.64 12.44
C GLU A 69 -36.12 -1.35 13.65
N GLY A 70 -35.15 -0.43 13.52
CA GLY A 70 -34.26 -0.04 14.61
C GLY A 70 -35.01 0.55 15.80
N ILE A 71 -35.96 1.45 15.55
CA ILE A 71 -36.81 2.04 16.61
C ILE A 71 -37.65 0.95 17.29
N ARG A 72 -38.26 0.03 16.52
CA ARG A 72 -39.04 -1.10 17.07
C ARG A 72 -38.17 -2.06 17.89
N ALA A 73 -36.90 -2.23 17.52
CA ALA A 73 -35.92 -3.01 18.27
C ALA A 73 -35.39 -2.29 19.53
N GLY A 74 -35.86 -1.06 19.82
CA GLY A 74 -35.52 -0.31 21.02
C GLY A 74 -34.31 0.62 20.88
N LEU A 75 -33.78 0.82 19.66
CA LEU A 75 -32.75 1.83 19.44
C LEU A 75 -33.32 3.24 19.64
N LEU A 76 -32.57 4.07 20.34
CA LEU A 76 -32.93 5.46 20.55
C LEU A 76 -32.59 6.29 19.31
N THR A 77 -33.47 7.22 18.99
CA THR A 77 -33.19 8.26 18.00
C THR A 77 -32.22 9.28 18.58
N ARG A 78 -31.51 10.01 17.73
CA ARG A 78 -30.57 11.05 18.17
C ARG A 78 -31.21 12.07 19.15
N PRO A 79 -32.44 12.58 18.91
CA PRO A 79 -33.10 13.48 19.87
C PRO A 79 -33.48 12.81 21.20
N LEU A 80 -33.91 11.55 21.17
CA LEU A 80 -34.26 10.81 22.40
C LEU A 80 -33.02 10.52 23.24
N LEU A 81 -31.93 10.14 22.60
CA LEU A 81 -30.66 9.90 23.27
C LEU A 81 -30.08 11.20 23.84
N ALA A 82 -30.12 12.30 23.10
CA ALA A 82 -29.72 13.62 23.60
C ALA A 82 -30.55 14.05 24.82
N LYS A 83 -31.87 13.79 24.81
CA LYS A 83 -32.75 14.06 25.96
C LYS A 83 -32.38 13.21 27.18
N ARG A 84 -32.03 11.94 26.97
CA ARG A 84 -31.56 11.05 28.03
C ARG A 84 -30.27 11.58 28.66
N TYR A 85 -29.25 11.87 27.86
CA TYR A 85 -28.01 12.46 28.37
C TYR A 85 -28.25 13.75 29.12
N LYS A 86 -29.13 14.63 28.61
CA LYS A 86 -29.47 15.87 29.32
C LYS A 86 -30.06 15.62 30.72
N ASN A 87 -30.88 14.59 30.88
CA ASN A 87 -31.45 14.23 32.18
C ASN A 87 -30.42 13.58 33.12
N ASP A 88 -29.42 12.91 32.55
CA ASP A 88 -28.36 12.19 33.27
C ASP A 88 -27.11 13.07 33.56
N GLY A 89 -27.19 14.40 33.36
CA GLY A 89 -26.10 15.34 33.65
C GLY A 89 -25.23 15.77 32.45
N GLY A 90 -25.61 15.32 31.25
CA GLY A 90 -24.92 15.54 29.99
C GLY A 90 -24.09 14.33 29.54
N PRO A 91 -23.59 14.34 28.30
CA PRO A 91 -22.72 13.28 27.79
C PRO A 91 -21.30 13.31 28.36
N MET A 92 -20.94 14.38 29.08
CA MET A 92 -19.63 14.62 29.67
C MET A 92 -19.77 14.79 31.18
N SER A 93 -18.82 14.25 31.92
CA SER A 93 -18.59 14.59 33.32
C SER A 93 -18.19 16.05 33.47
N ASP A 94 -18.34 16.61 34.67
CA ASP A 94 -17.98 18.01 34.91
C ASP A 94 -16.47 18.25 34.75
N SER A 95 -15.63 17.28 35.12
CA SER A 95 -14.18 17.32 34.87
C SER A 95 -13.83 17.34 33.37
N GLU A 96 -14.58 16.61 32.54
CA GLU A 96 -14.36 16.63 31.08
C GLU A 96 -14.78 17.97 30.47
N LYS A 97 -15.87 18.57 30.96
CA LYS A 97 -16.30 19.92 30.53
C LYS A 97 -15.25 20.98 30.89
N GLU A 98 -14.70 20.93 32.10
CA GLU A 98 -13.64 21.84 32.54
C GLU A 98 -12.38 21.69 31.68
N LYS A 99 -11.93 20.46 31.46
CA LYS A 99 -10.75 20.20 30.61
C LYS A 99 -10.98 20.62 29.16
N TYR A 100 -12.16 20.36 28.61
CA TYR A 100 -12.53 20.82 27.27
C TYR A 100 -12.52 22.36 27.18
N ALA A 101 -13.11 23.06 28.17
CA ALA A 101 -13.08 24.51 28.23
C ALA A 101 -11.65 25.07 28.35
N GLU A 102 -10.79 24.41 29.14
CA GLU A 102 -9.39 24.77 29.29
C GLU A 102 -8.62 24.62 27.97
N LEU A 103 -8.79 23.51 27.26
CA LEU A 103 -8.17 23.30 25.94
C LEU A 103 -8.56 24.39 24.94
N TYR A 104 -9.85 24.75 24.89
CA TYR A 104 -10.31 25.87 24.05
C TYR A 104 -9.70 27.21 24.46
N TYR A 105 -9.65 27.49 25.76
CA TYR A 105 -9.07 28.73 26.27
C TYR A 105 -7.57 28.83 25.94
N GLN A 106 -6.82 27.74 26.14
CA GLN A 106 -5.39 27.68 25.79
C GLN A 106 -5.18 27.86 24.28
N MET A 107 -6.02 27.24 23.44
CA MET A 107 -5.95 27.39 21.99
C MET A 107 -6.16 28.84 21.56
N ILE A 108 -7.22 29.49 22.05
CA ILE A 108 -7.53 30.90 21.73
C ILE A 108 -6.39 31.81 22.21
N THR A 109 -5.88 31.61 23.43
CA THR A 109 -4.78 32.41 23.98
C THR A 109 -3.52 32.30 23.11
N LYS A 110 -3.18 31.09 22.65
CA LYS A 110 -2.03 30.88 21.75
C LYS A 110 -2.27 31.47 20.36
N GLN A 111 -3.50 31.42 19.84
CA GLN A 111 -3.86 32.08 18.58
C GLN A 111 -3.68 33.60 18.67
N GLU A 112 -4.15 34.23 19.75
CA GLU A 112 -3.94 35.65 20.01
C GLU A 112 -2.44 36.00 20.10
N ALA A 113 -1.63 35.15 20.76
CA ALA A 113 -0.19 35.34 20.83
C ALA A 113 0.47 35.28 19.43
N VAL A 114 0.06 34.35 18.57
CA VAL A 114 0.52 34.29 17.18
C VAL A 114 0.15 35.55 16.41
N GLU A 115 -1.08 36.06 16.57
CA GLU A 115 -1.52 37.31 15.92
C GLU A 115 -0.70 38.52 16.39
N ARG A 116 -0.44 38.62 17.70
CA ARG A 116 0.39 39.68 18.26
C ARG A 116 1.82 39.66 17.72
N LEU A 117 2.42 38.47 17.64
CA LEU A 117 3.75 38.28 17.05
C LEU A 117 3.76 38.65 15.57
N LYS A 118 2.74 38.24 14.79
CA LYS A 118 2.63 38.58 13.36
C LYS A 118 2.51 40.09 13.11
N LEU A 119 1.79 40.81 13.96
CA LEU A 119 1.66 42.26 13.90
C LEU A 119 2.90 43.00 14.44
N ASN A 120 3.92 42.25 14.88
CA ASN A 120 5.13 42.74 15.51
C ASN A 120 4.86 43.71 16.68
N LEU A 121 3.78 43.47 17.43
CA LEU A 121 3.39 44.32 18.57
C LEU A 121 4.43 44.27 19.72
N GLU A 122 5.34 43.30 19.68
CA GLU A 122 6.36 43.06 20.69
C GLU A 122 7.78 43.53 20.27
N ASN A 123 7.92 44.12 19.07
CA ASN A 123 9.20 44.62 18.52
C ASN A 123 10.34 43.59 18.58
N GLU A 124 10.08 42.34 18.16
CA GLU A 124 11.08 41.27 18.15
C GLU A 124 11.80 41.13 16.80
N ASP A 125 13.02 40.59 16.85
CA ASP A 125 13.78 40.21 15.66
C ASP A 125 13.02 39.20 14.80
N GLU A 126 13.14 39.33 13.47
CA GLU A 126 12.37 38.54 12.52
C GLU A 126 12.59 37.03 12.63
N GLU A 127 13.84 36.60 12.83
CA GLU A 127 14.17 35.18 12.99
C GLU A 127 13.59 34.60 14.29
N ARG A 128 13.69 35.33 15.40
CA ARG A 128 13.17 34.88 16.71
C ARG A 128 11.64 34.83 16.71
N ARG A 129 11.00 35.82 16.09
CA ARG A 129 9.56 35.86 15.87
C ARG A 129 9.11 34.64 15.08
N GLN A 130 9.81 34.30 14.00
CA GLN A 130 9.43 33.17 13.16
C GLN A 130 9.51 31.85 13.93
N VAL A 131 10.55 31.65 14.74
CA VAL A 131 10.67 30.45 15.61
C VAL A 131 9.51 30.35 16.60
N LYS A 132 9.19 31.44 17.32
CA LYS A 132 8.07 31.46 18.27
C LYS A 132 6.72 31.22 17.61
N VAL A 133 6.51 31.78 16.42
CA VAL A 133 5.28 31.54 15.64
C VAL A 133 5.18 30.07 15.27
N THR A 134 6.28 29.44 14.84
CA THR A 134 6.26 28.01 14.51
C THR A 134 5.99 27.13 15.73
N GLU A 135 6.60 27.42 16.88
CA GLU A 135 6.35 26.70 18.14
C GLU A 135 4.89 26.82 18.58
N LEU A 136 4.34 28.04 18.60
CA LEU A 136 2.94 28.26 18.96
C LEU A 136 1.97 27.61 17.97
N MET A 137 2.31 27.57 16.68
CA MET A 137 1.50 26.85 15.68
C MET A 137 1.51 25.35 15.93
N THR A 138 2.66 24.76 16.28
CA THR A 138 2.74 23.34 16.67
C THR A 138 1.88 23.05 17.89
N ASP A 139 1.93 23.91 18.92
CA ASP A 139 1.07 23.76 20.11
C ASP A 139 -0.42 23.88 19.77
N ILE A 140 -0.81 24.82 18.90
CA ILE A 140 -2.20 24.98 18.44
C ILE A 140 -2.66 23.72 17.69
N ILE A 141 -1.80 23.11 16.88
CA ILE A 141 -2.10 21.86 16.18
C ILE A 141 -2.34 20.74 17.20
N GLY A 142 -1.49 20.62 18.22
CA GLY A 142 -1.67 19.66 19.31
C GLY A 142 -2.99 19.85 20.06
N LEU A 143 -3.28 21.07 20.51
CA LEU A 143 -4.54 21.42 21.20
C LEU A 143 -5.77 21.16 20.34
N ARG A 144 -5.69 21.43 19.03
CA ARG A 144 -6.78 21.10 18.09
C ARG A 144 -6.98 19.59 18.01
N GLY A 145 -5.92 18.80 18.01
CA GLY A 145 -6.00 17.33 18.08
C GLY A 145 -6.74 16.88 19.34
N ASP A 146 -6.35 17.38 20.52
CA ASP A 146 -7.01 17.04 21.78
C ASP A 146 -8.49 17.43 21.80
N ILE A 147 -8.83 18.62 21.28
CA ILE A 147 -10.23 19.06 21.14
C ILE A 147 -11.01 18.11 20.23
N GLN A 148 -10.43 17.74 19.08
CA GLN A 148 -11.05 16.82 18.14
C GLN A 148 -11.29 15.43 18.75
N GLU A 149 -10.40 14.94 19.61
CA GLU A 149 -10.60 13.69 20.34
C GLU A 149 -11.82 13.75 21.27
N TYR A 150 -12.01 14.86 22.00
CA TYR A 150 -13.20 15.08 22.83
C TYR A 150 -14.49 15.13 22.01
N GLU A 151 -14.46 15.83 20.88
CA GLU A 151 -15.62 15.93 19.98
C GLU A 151 -15.95 14.57 19.34
N LEU A 152 -14.92 13.80 18.96
CA LEU A 152 -15.09 12.46 18.43
C LEU A 152 -15.69 11.52 19.46
N ALA A 153 -15.18 11.55 20.71
CA ALA A 153 -15.74 10.77 21.81
C ALA A 153 -17.22 11.13 22.03
N GLN A 154 -17.57 12.41 22.04
CA GLN A 154 -18.96 12.84 22.17
C GLN A 154 -19.82 12.42 20.97
N SER A 155 -19.31 12.51 19.74
CA SER A 155 -20.03 12.08 18.55
C SER A 155 -20.28 10.57 18.57
N SER A 156 -19.31 9.78 19.04
CA SER A 156 -19.39 8.32 19.10
C SER A 156 -20.54 7.81 19.98
N LEU A 157 -20.95 8.61 20.97
CA LEU A 157 -22.13 8.32 21.79
C LEU A 157 -23.40 8.21 20.98
N PHE A 158 -23.45 8.81 19.78
CA PHE A 158 -24.59 8.77 18.88
C PHE A 158 -24.43 7.73 17.75
N ASP A 159 -23.32 6.99 17.69
CA ASP A 159 -23.08 6.03 16.62
C ASP A 159 -24.02 4.80 16.69
N GLN A 160 -24.55 4.53 17.87
CA GLN A 160 -25.52 3.44 18.10
C GLN A 160 -26.98 3.89 17.93
N THR A 161 -27.23 5.11 17.48
CA THR A 161 -28.59 5.60 17.25
C THR A 161 -29.28 4.84 16.12
N ALA A 162 -30.62 4.83 16.16
CA ALA A 162 -31.42 4.22 15.12
C ALA A 162 -31.10 4.80 13.73
N GLU A 163 -30.90 6.12 13.65
CA GLU A 163 -30.55 6.81 12.41
C GLU A 163 -29.18 6.36 11.89
N LYS A 164 -28.15 6.33 12.75
CA LYS A 164 -26.80 5.95 12.30
C LYS A 164 -26.75 4.49 11.86
N ARG A 165 -27.40 3.60 12.59
CA ARG A 165 -27.48 2.18 12.19
C ARG A 165 -28.23 2.01 10.87
N SER A 166 -29.30 2.76 10.65
CA SER A 166 -30.06 2.71 9.40
C SER A 166 -29.26 3.27 8.23
N GLN A 167 -28.55 4.38 8.45
CA GLN A 167 -27.64 4.98 7.47
C GLN A 167 -26.59 3.97 7.00
N ASN A 168 -25.93 3.28 7.93
CA ASN A 168 -24.91 2.28 7.59
C ASN A 168 -25.51 1.09 6.80
N ASN A 169 -26.72 0.65 7.17
CA ASN A 169 -27.43 -0.39 6.41
C ASN A 169 -27.78 0.08 4.99
N THR A 170 -28.20 1.33 4.82
CA THR A 170 -28.52 1.90 3.52
C THR A 170 -27.26 2.10 2.66
N ILE A 171 -26.12 2.46 3.25
CA ILE A 171 -24.83 2.48 2.54
C ILE A 171 -24.51 1.09 2.00
N MET A 172 -24.65 0.04 2.82
CA MET A 172 -24.46 -1.33 2.35
C MET A 172 -25.45 -1.68 1.23
N TRP A 173 -26.72 -1.30 1.36
CA TRP A 173 -27.71 -1.45 0.29
C TRP A 173 -27.23 -0.81 -1.02
N TRP A 174 -26.68 0.41 -0.97
CA TRP A 174 -26.10 1.06 -2.14
C TRP A 174 -24.91 0.29 -2.73
N VAL A 175 -23.98 -0.17 -1.89
CA VAL A 175 -22.84 -0.99 -2.34
C VAL A 175 -23.32 -2.21 -3.13
N LEU A 176 -24.30 -2.94 -2.59
CA LEU A 176 -24.83 -4.15 -3.20
C LEU A 176 -25.55 -3.93 -4.54
N HIS A 177 -26.12 -2.74 -4.75
CA HIS A 177 -26.90 -2.40 -5.95
C HIS A 177 -26.11 -1.62 -7.01
N LEU A 178 -24.98 -0.99 -6.61
CA LEU A 178 -24.18 -0.16 -7.51
C LEU A 178 -22.87 -0.79 -7.94
N ALA A 179 -22.44 -1.90 -7.33
CA ALA A 179 -21.19 -2.57 -7.68
C ALA A 179 -21.30 -3.45 -8.93
N TYR A 180 -20.51 -3.12 -9.96
CA TYR A 180 -20.42 -3.90 -11.19
C TYR A 180 -18.97 -4.23 -11.54
N GLU A 181 -18.74 -5.45 -12.00
CA GLU A 181 -17.52 -5.88 -12.69
C GLU A 181 -17.69 -5.65 -14.18
N LYS A 182 -16.65 -5.12 -14.83
CA LYS A 182 -16.61 -4.95 -16.28
C LYS A 182 -15.77 -6.07 -16.88
N LEU A 183 -16.43 -6.94 -17.64
CA LEU A 183 -15.80 -7.98 -18.44
C LEU A 183 -15.99 -7.63 -19.92
N ASP A 184 -14.90 -7.37 -20.61
CA ASP A 184 -14.90 -6.85 -21.99
C ASP A 184 -15.77 -5.57 -22.11
N ASP A 185 -16.86 -5.64 -22.88
CA ASP A 185 -17.82 -4.55 -23.08
C ASP A 185 -19.10 -4.71 -22.25
N ASP A 186 -19.18 -5.73 -21.39
CA ASP A 186 -20.36 -6.04 -20.59
C ASP A 186 -20.13 -5.80 -19.09
N TYR A 187 -21.15 -5.24 -18.44
CA TYR A 187 -21.18 -5.05 -17.00
C TYR A 187 -22.01 -6.14 -16.32
N PHE A 188 -21.46 -6.71 -15.26
CA PHE A 188 -22.06 -7.76 -14.43
C PHE A 188 -22.14 -7.30 -12.97
N PRO A 189 -23.28 -7.46 -12.28
CA PRO A 189 -23.39 -7.06 -10.88
C PRO A 189 -22.52 -7.97 -10.01
N VAL A 190 -21.67 -7.37 -9.18
CA VAL A 190 -20.71 -8.10 -8.32
C VAL A 190 -21.46 -9.04 -7.36
N PHE A 191 -22.55 -8.55 -6.78
CA PHE A 191 -23.37 -9.29 -5.81
C PHE A 191 -24.56 -10.02 -6.45
N GLY A 192 -24.47 -10.30 -7.75
CA GLY A 192 -25.51 -11.02 -8.50
C GLY A 192 -26.79 -10.20 -8.75
N ASP A 193 -27.81 -10.89 -9.23
CA ASP A 193 -29.15 -10.36 -9.48
C ASP A 193 -30.14 -10.85 -8.41
N GLY A 194 -31.26 -10.15 -8.26
CA GLY A 194 -32.29 -10.47 -7.27
C GLY A 194 -32.58 -9.33 -6.31
N ASP A 195 -33.31 -9.68 -5.26
CA ASP A 195 -33.68 -8.79 -4.16
C ASP A 195 -32.51 -8.53 -3.21
N TYR A 196 -32.77 -7.69 -2.19
CA TYR A 196 -31.74 -7.30 -1.23
C TYR A 196 -31.19 -8.51 -0.46
N GLU A 197 -32.03 -9.45 -0.03
CA GLU A 197 -31.59 -10.63 0.73
C GLU A 197 -30.68 -11.53 -0.12
N SER A 198 -31.02 -11.75 -1.38
CA SER A 198 -30.18 -12.53 -2.30
C SER A 198 -28.79 -11.91 -2.49
N ARG A 199 -28.72 -10.58 -2.58
CA ARG A 199 -27.45 -9.85 -2.69
C ARG A 199 -26.63 -9.90 -1.40
N VAL A 200 -27.29 -9.82 -0.24
CA VAL A 200 -26.64 -9.97 1.08
C VAL A 200 -26.03 -11.35 1.21
N ASN A 201 -26.78 -12.42 0.88
CA ASN A 201 -26.23 -13.77 0.89
C ASN A 201 -24.99 -13.89 -0.01
N LYS A 202 -25.00 -13.22 -1.17
CA LYS A 202 -23.84 -13.22 -2.06
C LYS A 202 -22.65 -12.46 -1.49
N TYR A 203 -22.91 -11.36 -0.80
CA TYR A 203 -21.89 -10.62 -0.07
C TYR A 203 -21.29 -11.49 1.05
N ASP A 204 -22.12 -12.15 1.85
CA ASP A 204 -21.68 -13.03 2.93
C ASP A 204 -20.82 -14.18 2.39
N GLU A 205 -21.23 -14.83 1.28
CA GLU A 205 -20.42 -15.85 0.60
C GLU A 205 -19.05 -15.35 0.12
N ILE A 206 -18.95 -14.06 -0.25
CA ILE A 206 -17.69 -13.45 -0.69
C ILE A 206 -16.81 -13.14 0.52
N GLU A 207 -17.40 -12.61 1.59
CA GLU A 207 -16.71 -12.30 2.85
C GLU A 207 -16.17 -13.57 3.52
N GLU A 208 -16.98 -14.62 3.61
CA GLU A 208 -16.58 -15.90 4.23
C GLU A 208 -15.42 -16.61 3.54
N LYS A 209 -15.20 -16.33 2.24
CA LYS A 209 -14.06 -16.89 1.51
C LYS A 209 -12.73 -16.24 1.89
N ASP A 210 -12.77 -15.04 2.44
CA ASP A 210 -11.62 -14.25 2.85
C ASP A 210 -10.52 -14.17 1.76
N ASP A 211 -10.94 -14.09 0.49
CA ASP A 211 -10.03 -13.93 -0.65
C ASP A 211 -9.50 -12.49 -0.65
N PRO A 212 -8.17 -12.26 -0.53
CA PRO A 212 -7.59 -10.92 -0.49
C PRO A 212 -8.02 -10.01 -1.65
N PHE A 213 -8.21 -10.59 -2.84
CA PHE A 213 -8.69 -9.84 -4.01
C PHE A 213 -10.10 -9.32 -3.77
N TRP A 214 -11.02 -10.17 -3.32
CA TRP A 214 -12.41 -9.77 -3.08
C TRP A 214 -12.57 -8.87 -1.87
N VAL A 215 -11.76 -9.07 -0.82
CA VAL A 215 -11.68 -8.17 0.33
C VAL A 215 -11.33 -6.75 -0.14
N GLU A 216 -10.34 -6.61 -1.00
CA GLU A 216 -9.94 -5.30 -1.56
C GLU A 216 -11.04 -4.70 -2.44
N VAL A 217 -11.67 -5.50 -3.31
CA VAL A 217 -12.78 -5.05 -4.15
C VAL A 217 -13.94 -4.51 -3.31
N VAL A 218 -14.37 -5.27 -2.30
CA VAL A 218 -15.46 -4.90 -1.39
C VAL A 218 -15.11 -3.64 -0.59
N LYS A 219 -13.88 -3.54 -0.08
CA LYS A 219 -13.39 -2.34 0.63
C LYS A 219 -13.45 -1.09 -0.24
N LYS A 220 -12.94 -1.15 -1.48
CA LYS A 220 -13.01 -0.03 -2.43
C LYS A 220 -14.46 0.38 -2.72
N PHE A 221 -15.35 -0.58 -2.99
CA PHE A 221 -16.77 -0.27 -3.20
C PHE A 221 -17.39 0.39 -1.97
N ALA A 222 -17.17 -0.16 -0.77
CA ALA A 222 -17.68 0.42 0.46
C ALA A 222 -17.17 1.85 0.67
N TYR A 223 -15.88 2.10 0.43
CA TYR A 223 -15.27 3.40 0.61
C TYR A 223 -15.84 4.45 -0.36
N PHE A 224 -15.80 4.17 -1.67
CA PHE A 224 -16.26 5.12 -2.69
C PHE A 224 -17.77 5.37 -2.63
N VAL A 225 -18.58 4.34 -2.38
CA VAL A 225 -20.04 4.48 -2.27
C VAL A 225 -20.41 5.24 -1.00
N THR A 226 -19.70 5.04 0.10
CA THR A 226 -19.89 5.83 1.32
C THR A 226 -19.60 7.31 1.07
N PHE A 227 -18.47 7.60 0.41
CA PHE A 227 -18.10 8.98 0.10
C PHE A 227 -19.12 9.66 -0.81
N TRP A 228 -19.57 8.96 -1.85
CA TRP A 228 -20.65 9.39 -2.73
C TRP A 228 -21.95 9.69 -1.95
N TYR A 229 -22.39 8.75 -1.11
CA TYR A 229 -23.66 8.85 -0.41
C TYR A 229 -23.68 9.96 0.64
N LEU A 230 -22.57 10.16 1.36
CA LEU A 230 -22.49 11.17 2.43
C LEU A 230 -22.22 12.59 1.90
N ASN A 231 -21.42 12.72 0.83
CA ASN A 231 -20.98 14.03 0.34
C ASN A 231 -21.65 14.46 -0.96
N GLY A 232 -22.39 13.58 -1.64
CA GLY A 232 -23.09 13.90 -2.88
C GLY A 232 -22.15 14.12 -4.08
N VAL A 233 -20.95 13.55 -4.01
CA VAL A 233 -19.91 13.68 -5.05
C VAL A 233 -20.38 13.07 -6.36
N THR A 234 -20.20 13.75 -7.49
CA THR A 234 -20.67 13.21 -8.79
C THR A 234 -19.70 13.42 -9.94
N GLU A 235 -18.59 14.11 -9.71
CA GLU A 235 -17.55 14.34 -10.71
C GLU A 235 -16.45 13.29 -10.60
N GLU A 236 -15.90 12.85 -11.73
CA GLU A 236 -14.86 11.82 -11.78
C GLU A 236 -13.59 12.27 -11.04
N LYS A 237 -13.23 13.54 -11.15
CA LYS A 237 -12.06 14.13 -10.48
C LYS A 237 -12.14 14.01 -8.95
N ASP A 238 -13.32 14.22 -8.38
CA ASP A 238 -13.51 14.08 -6.93
C ASP A 238 -13.28 12.63 -6.48
N PHE A 239 -13.66 11.64 -7.30
CA PHE A 239 -13.36 10.23 -7.00
C PHE A 239 -11.88 9.89 -7.14
N GLU A 240 -11.15 10.52 -8.05
CA GLU A 240 -9.69 10.37 -8.15
C GLU A 240 -8.99 10.87 -6.86
N GLU A 241 -9.41 12.03 -6.35
CA GLU A 241 -8.88 12.55 -5.07
C GLU A 241 -9.19 11.61 -3.90
N VAL A 242 -10.39 11.02 -3.89
CA VAL A 242 -10.79 10.03 -2.90
C VAL A 242 -9.98 8.73 -3.03
N GLU A 243 -9.66 8.30 -4.25
CA GLU A 243 -8.80 7.13 -4.47
C GLU A 243 -7.36 7.39 -4.00
N ASP A 244 -6.84 8.60 -4.20
CA ASP A 244 -5.53 8.99 -3.67
C ASP A 244 -5.48 8.97 -2.15
N ILE A 245 -6.54 9.42 -1.48
CA ILE A 245 -6.68 9.30 -0.02
C ILE A 245 -6.74 7.82 0.39
N TYR A 246 -7.58 7.03 -0.28
CA TYR A 246 -7.70 5.59 -0.01
C TYR A 246 -6.35 4.87 -0.07
N ARG A 247 -5.53 5.19 -1.09
CA ARG A 247 -4.18 4.62 -1.24
C ARG A 247 -3.27 5.04 -0.10
N LYS A 248 -3.24 6.33 0.26
CA LYS A 248 -2.40 6.82 1.37
C LYS A 248 -2.76 6.15 2.70
N ASP A 249 -4.05 5.96 2.97
CA ASP A 249 -4.53 5.39 4.23
C ASP A 249 -4.30 3.86 4.29
N ASN A 250 -4.41 3.15 3.15
CA ASN A 250 -4.33 1.69 3.10
C ASN A 250 -2.98 1.11 2.63
N ASP A 251 -2.09 1.87 1.97
CA ASP A 251 -0.76 1.40 1.48
C ASP A 251 0.39 1.58 2.50
N LEU A 252 0.12 2.00 3.73
CA LEU A 252 1.13 2.04 4.81
C LEU A 252 1.80 0.67 5.10
N PRO A 253 1.13 -0.49 4.91
CA PRO A 253 1.78 -1.81 4.96
C PRO A 253 2.42 -2.24 3.63
N SER A 254 1.82 -1.92 2.47
CA SER A 254 2.22 -2.49 1.17
C SER A 254 3.55 -1.93 0.64
N ILE A 255 3.87 -0.66 0.92
CA ILE A 255 5.14 -0.05 0.50
C ILE A 255 6.32 -0.64 1.29
N LYS A 256 6.11 -1.02 2.56
CA LYS A 256 7.15 -1.69 3.37
C LYS A 256 7.40 -3.11 2.87
N GLU A 257 6.36 -3.85 2.52
CA GLU A 257 6.46 -5.20 1.96
C GLU A 257 7.07 -5.19 0.55
N GLU A 258 6.70 -4.24 -0.32
CA GLU A 258 7.35 -4.07 -1.62
C GLU A 258 8.81 -3.61 -1.50
N ALA A 259 9.13 -2.77 -0.51
CA ALA A 259 10.51 -2.34 -0.25
C ALA A 259 11.37 -3.46 0.33
N GLU A 260 10.83 -4.30 1.22
CA GLU A 260 11.51 -5.50 1.72
C GLU A 260 11.68 -6.57 0.63
N ALA A 261 10.67 -6.78 -0.22
CA ALA A 261 10.78 -7.70 -1.36
C ALA A 261 11.82 -7.24 -2.38
N LYS A 262 11.88 -5.93 -2.68
CA LYS A 262 12.92 -5.35 -3.55
C LYS A 262 14.31 -5.38 -2.93
N ARG A 263 14.43 -5.25 -1.61
CA ARG A 263 15.71 -5.40 -0.89
C ARG A 263 16.20 -6.85 -0.93
N LYS A 264 15.33 -7.82 -0.56
CA LYS A 264 15.66 -9.25 -0.64
C LYS A 264 16.04 -9.71 -2.05
N ALA A 265 15.34 -9.22 -3.08
CA ALA A 265 15.68 -9.52 -4.47
C ALA A 265 17.00 -8.89 -4.94
N LYS A 266 17.39 -7.76 -4.35
CA LYS A 266 18.67 -7.10 -4.65
C LYS A 266 19.83 -7.81 -3.95
N ASP A 267 19.63 -8.20 -2.70
CA ASP A 267 20.63 -8.93 -1.91
C ASP A 267 20.92 -10.32 -2.52
N GLU A 268 19.88 -11.05 -2.98
CA GLU A 268 20.05 -12.33 -3.70
C GLU A 268 20.72 -12.18 -5.08
N ALA A 269 20.60 -11.01 -5.72
CA ALA A 269 21.24 -10.73 -7.00
C ALA A 269 22.72 -10.36 -6.82
N GLU A 270 23.06 -9.66 -5.74
CA GLU A 270 24.45 -9.34 -5.36
C GLU A 270 25.23 -10.60 -4.95
N GLU A 271 24.61 -11.48 -4.16
CA GLU A 271 25.23 -12.75 -3.73
C GLU A 271 25.53 -13.68 -4.93
N LYS A 272 24.59 -13.78 -5.89
CA LYS A 272 24.81 -14.54 -7.14
C LYS A 272 25.83 -13.91 -8.09
N ALA A 273 26.06 -12.60 -8.00
CA ALA A 273 27.05 -11.91 -8.80
C ALA A 273 28.47 -12.11 -8.22
N GLU A 274 28.61 -12.08 -6.90
CA GLU A 274 29.88 -12.40 -6.23
C GLU A 274 30.28 -13.87 -6.45
N GLU A 275 29.34 -14.81 -6.36
CA GLU A 275 29.63 -16.24 -6.56
C GLU A 275 30.11 -16.54 -8.00
N LYS A 276 29.53 -15.87 -9.00
CA LYS A 276 29.99 -15.95 -10.40
C LYS A 276 31.34 -15.30 -10.64
N ALA A 277 31.61 -14.17 -9.99
CA ALA A 277 32.89 -13.47 -10.10
C ALA A 277 34.04 -14.31 -9.48
N GLU A 278 33.78 -14.99 -8.36
CA GLU A 278 34.75 -15.87 -7.72
C GLU A 278 35.02 -17.14 -8.57
N GLU A 279 34.00 -17.69 -9.24
CA GLU A 279 34.15 -18.83 -10.14
C GLU A 279 34.95 -18.46 -11.42
N GLU A 280 34.73 -17.27 -11.98
CA GLU A 280 35.52 -16.76 -13.12
C GLU A 280 36.97 -16.46 -12.73
N ALA A 281 37.22 -15.92 -11.54
CA ALA A 281 38.57 -15.68 -11.03
C ALA A 281 39.34 -17.00 -10.85
N LYS A 282 38.69 -18.04 -10.31
CA LYS A 282 39.29 -19.39 -10.19
C LYS A 282 39.59 -20.02 -11.55
N LYS A 283 38.72 -19.83 -12.55
CA LYS A 283 38.95 -20.31 -13.93
C LYS A 283 40.10 -19.58 -14.63
N LYS A 284 40.24 -18.27 -14.47
CA LYS A 284 41.37 -17.49 -15.03
C LYS A 284 42.71 -17.87 -14.40
N ALA A 285 42.77 -18.04 -13.08
CA ALA A 285 43.99 -18.47 -12.39
C ALA A 285 44.45 -19.88 -12.80
N ALA A 286 43.51 -20.80 -13.08
CA ALA A 286 43.83 -22.13 -13.58
C ALA A 286 44.36 -22.13 -15.03
N ALA A 287 43.86 -21.22 -15.87
CA ALA A 287 44.31 -21.05 -17.25
C ALA A 287 45.74 -20.47 -17.33
N GLU A 288 46.07 -19.49 -16.49
CA GLU A 288 47.43 -18.92 -16.42
C GLU A 288 48.48 -19.93 -15.93
N LYS A 289 48.13 -20.77 -14.93
CA LYS A 289 49.02 -21.86 -14.47
C LYS A 289 49.29 -22.89 -15.57
N LYS A 290 48.30 -23.21 -16.42
CA LYS A 290 48.49 -24.09 -17.59
C LYS A 290 49.32 -23.42 -18.69
N ALA A 291 49.19 -22.10 -18.90
CA ALA A 291 49.96 -21.36 -19.89
C ALA A 291 51.45 -21.21 -19.50
N LYS A 292 51.75 -20.95 -18.21
CA LYS A 292 53.15 -20.89 -17.71
C LYS A 292 53.86 -22.25 -17.83
N LYS A 293 53.19 -23.37 -17.54
CA LYS A 293 53.75 -24.73 -17.75
C LYS A 293 54.01 -25.06 -19.23
N LYS A 294 53.22 -24.54 -20.17
CA LYS A 294 53.38 -24.79 -21.60
C LYS A 294 54.48 -23.94 -22.24
N LYS A 295 54.78 -22.76 -21.67
CA LYS A 295 55.91 -21.90 -22.08
C LYS A 295 57.27 -22.40 -21.55
N GLU A 296 57.34 -22.94 -20.33
CA GLU A 296 58.57 -23.56 -19.80
C GLU A 296 58.97 -24.81 -20.61
N ALA A 297 58.02 -25.65 -21.03
CA ALA A 297 58.29 -26.85 -21.85
C ALA A 297 58.67 -26.58 -23.32
N LYS A 298 58.43 -25.37 -23.83
CA LYS A 298 58.78 -24.97 -25.21
C LYS A 298 60.18 -24.31 -25.27
N LYS A 299 60.59 -23.57 -24.22
CA LYS A 299 61.93 -22.98 -24.09
C LYS A 299 63.05 -24.02 -23.94
N GLU A 300 62.77 -25.22 -23.44
CA GLU A 300 63.78 -26.28 -23.31
C GLU A 300 64.03 -27.07 -24.62
N LYS A 301 63.13 -26.95 -25.63
CA LYS A 301 63.25 -27.61 -26.93
C LYS A 301 63.87 -26.75 -28.03
N GLU A 302 63.85 -25.42 -27.92
CA GLU A 302 64.46 -24.50 -28.90
C GLU A 302 65.90 -24.06 -28.55
N ALA A 303 66.45 -24.46 -27.39
CA ALA A 303 67.84 -24.15 -26.99
C ALA A 303 68.91 -25.17 -27.46
N LYS A 304 68.55 -26.13 -28.32
CA LYS A 304 69.46 -27.18 -28.83
C LYS A 304 69.72 -27.13 -30.34
N GLU A 305 69.13 -26.18 -31.07
CA GLU A 305 69.27 -26.04 -32.51
C GLU A 305 69.53 -24.55 -32.79
N VAL A 306 70.70 -24.20 -33.34
CA VAL A 306 71.08 -22.86 -33.85
C VAL A 306 71.72 -21.84 -32.87
N GLU A 307 72.98 -22.06 -32.47
CA GLU A 307 73.98 -20.99 -32.21
C GLU A 307 75.29 -21.27 -33.00
N GLU A 308 75.12 -21.68 -34.26
CA GLU A 308 76.07 -21.44 -35.35
C GLU A 308 75.55 -20.21 -36.11
N SER A 309 76.43 -19.24 -36.39
CA SER A 309 76.26 -18.02 -37.21
C SER A 309 75.64 -16.74 -36.58
N LYS A 310 76.51 -15.76 -36.34
CA LYS A 310 76.29 -14.28 -36.32
C LYS A 310 76.02 -13.75 -37.76
N PRO A 311 75.59 -12.48 -38.03
CA PRO A 311 75.40 -11.31 -37.14
C PRO A 311 74.11 -10.45 -37.35
N GLU A 312 73.97 -9.44 -36.46
CA GLU A 312 73.43 -8.06 -36.61
C GLU A 312 71.91 -7.69 -36.45
N VAL A 313 71.71 -6.72 -35.52
CA VAL A 313 70.66 -5.64 -35.35
C VAL A 313 69.43 -5.82 -34.39
N SER A 314 69.39 -4.90 -33.40
CA SER A 314 68.34 -4.19 -32.60
C SER A 314 67.33 -4.86 -31.62
N GLU A 315 67.34 -4.28 -30.39
CA GLU A 315 66.27 -3.99 -29.36
C GLU A 315 65.39 -5.13 -28.78
N GLU A 316 64.87 -5.14 -27.54
CA GLU A 316 65.10 -4.56 -26.19
C GLU A 316 64.07 -5.28 -25.23
N LYS A 317 64.39 -5.50 -23.93
CA LYS A 317 63.51 -5.74 -22.73
C LYS A 317 62.58 -7.00 -22.65
N GLU A 318 62.24 -7.64 -21.52
CA GLU A 318 62.69 -7.78 -20.12
C GLU A 318 61.77 -8.90 -19.43
N PRO A 319 61.67 -9.11 -18.10
CA PRO A 319 61.93 -10.38 -17.38
C PRO A 319 60.68 -11.13 -16.81
N GLU A 320 60.86 -12.29 -16.13
CA GLU A 320 60.06 -12.61 -14.93
C GLU A 320 60.68 -13.70 -14.02
N GLN A 321 60.44 -13.54 -12.71
CA GLN A 321 60.91 -14.33 -11.55
C GLN A 321 60.12 -15.64 -11.31
N LYS A 322 60.59 -16.46 -10.36
CA LYS A 322 59.74 -17.38 -9.59
C LYS A 322 60.29 -17.66 -8.18
N LYS A 323 59.36 -18.15 -7.36
CA LYS A 323 59.45 -18.76 -6.00
C LYS A 323 59.49 -17.78 -4.83
N SER A 324 58.92 -18.09 -3.66
CA SER A 324 58.11 -19.22 -3.15
C SER A 324 57.58 -18.82 -1.76
N GLU A 325 56.67 -19.65 -1.20
CA GLU A 325 56.50 -19.96 0.25
C GLU A 325 56.13 -18.81 1.20
N GLU A 326 55.52 -18.96 2.39
CA GLU A 326 55.02 -20.05 3.22
C GLU A 326 54.15 -19.40 4.34
N GLU A 327 53.41 -20.22 5.11
CA GLU A 327 53.13 -20.16 6.58
C GLU A 327 52.72 -18.83 7.28
N ILE A 328 52.05 -18.72 8.44
CA ILE A 328 51.30 -19.54 9.42
C ILE A 328 50.69 -18.53 10.43
N ALA A 329 49.68 -18.97 11.21
CA ALA A 329 49.25 -18.52 12.56
C ALA A 329 48.89 -17.03 12.78
N ALA A 330 47.67 -16.68 13.15
CA ALA A 330 46.95 -16.94 14.41
C ALA A 330 47.20 -15.87 15.50
N ASP A 331 46.05 -15.34 15.92
CA ASP A 331 45.61 -15.11 17.29
C ASP A 331 45.68 -13.71 17.92
N ALA A 332 44.50 -13.39 18.49
CA ALA A 332 44.18 -12.55 19.64
C ALA A 332 45.00 -11.29 19.95
N SER A 333 44.34 -10.13 19.90
CA SER A 333 43.62 -9.54 21.06
C SER A 333 42.81 -8.32 20.65
#